data_AF-A0A497NFP2-F1
#
_entry.id   AF-A0A497NFP2-F1
#
_cell.length_a   1.000
_cell.length_b   1.000
_cell.length_c   1.000
_cell.angle_alpha   90.00
_cell.angle_beta   90.00
_cell.angle_gamma   90.00
#
_symmetry.space_group_name_H-M   'P 1'
#
loop_
_entity.id
_entity.type
_entity.pdbx_description
1 polymer ?
#
loop_
_entity_poly.entity_id
_entity_poly.type
_entity_poly.pdbx_seq_one_letter_code
_entity_poly.pdbx_strand_id
1 'polypeptide(L)'
;MAYTAVLERLKEERRKLEEVIRQLEDQKKEIDKNYESILQEERKLYDQLRTCRDTYQYSRLEMRLSMMANTRREWEAKKEEIDRKLRGYREELAKILRRIEYLKPKTQRG
;
A
#
# COMPACT_ATOMS: atom_id res chain seq x y z
N MET A 1 28.80 15.77 -24.10
CA MET A 1 28.84 14.38 -23.59
C MET A 1 28.31 14.22 -22.15
N ALA A 2 28.54 15.16 -21.22
CA ALA A 2 28.02 15.04 -19.85
C ALA A 2 26.48 15.07 -19.73
N TYR A 3 25.80 15.86 -20.56
CA TYR A 3 24.34 16.01 -20.55
C TYR A 3 23.58 14.72 -20.91
N THR A 4 24.07 13.95 -21.89
CA THR A 4 23.48 12.67 -22.29
C THR A 4 23.64 11.62 -21.19
N ALA A 5 24.79 11.56 -20.54
CA ALA A 5 25.03 10.65 -19.42
C ALA A 5 24.11 10.94 -18.22
N VAL A 6 23.88 12.21 -17.89
CA VAL A 6 22.94 12.62 -16.82
C VAL A 6 21.50 12.23 -17.17
N LEU A 7 21.07 12.46 -18.41
CA LEU A 7 19.73 12.10 -18.85
C LEU A 7 19.48 10.59 -18.81
N GLU A 8 20.45 9.78 -19.26
CA GLU A 8 20.35 8.32 -19.19
C GLU A 8 20.30 7.82 -17.74
N ARG A 9 21.08 8.41 -16.83
CA ARG A 9 21.00 8.08 -15.40
C ARG A 9 19.61 8.35 -14.82
N LEU A 10 19.01 9.50 -15.14
CA LEU A 10 17.67 9.85 -14.66
C LEU A 10 16.59 8.92 -15.24
N LYS A 11 16.72 8.50 -16.50
CA LYS A 11 15.81 7.50 -17.10
C LYS A 11 15.93 6.15 -16.41
N GLU A 12 17.14 5.74 -16.06
CA GLU A 12 17.37 4.49 -15.34
C GLU A 12 16.78 4.54 -13.94
N GLU A 13 17.00 5.63 -13.22
CA GLU A 13 16.43 5.87 -11.89
C GLU A 13 14.89 5.88 -11.93
N ARG A 14 14.30 6.53 -12.96
CA ARG A 14 12.86 6.49 -13.23
C ARG A 14 12.35 5.06 -13.36
N ARG A 15 13.00 4.23 -14.19
CA ARG A 15 12.59 2.83 -14.42
C ARG A 15 12.63 2.01 -13.13
N LYS A 16 13.67 2.20 -12.31
CA LYS A 16 13.80 1.51 -11.02
C LYS A 16 12.68 1.92 -10.06
N LEU A 17 12.37 3.20 -9.97
CA LEU A 17 11.27 3.68 -9.13
C LEU A 17 9.91 3.19 -9.62
N GLU A 18 9.66 3.20 -10.93
CA GLU A 18 8.44 2.66 -11.53
C GLU A 18 8.24 1.17 -11.18
N GLU A 19 9.32 0.38 -11.21
CA GLU A 19 9.28 -1.04 -10.84
C GLU A 19 9.04 -1.23 -9.33
N VAL A 20 9.71 -0.46 -8.47
CA VAL A 20 9.48 -0.50 -7.01
C VAL A 20 8.03 -0.12 -6.68
N ILE A 21 7.49 0.92 -7.32
CA ILE A 21 6.09 1.34 -7.14
C ILE A 21 5.15 0.20 -7.54
N ARG A 22 5.38 -0.44 -8.69
CA ARG A 22 4.56 -1.57 -9.15
C ARG A 22 4.57 -2.72 -8.14
N GLN A 23 5.75 -3.10 -7.64
CA GLN A 23 5.88 -4.16 -6.64
C GLN A 23 5.13 -3.81 -5.33
N LEU A 24 5.22 -2.56 -4.89
CA LEU A 24 4.48 -2.09 -3.72
C LEU A 24 2.97 -2.06 -3.96
N GLU A 25 2.51 -1.72 -5.16
CA GLU A 25 1.10 -1.76 -5.52
C GLU A 25 0.55 -3.19 -5.52
N ASP A 26 1.32 -4.17 -6.00
CA ASP A 26 0.93 -5.58 -5.95
C ASP A 26 0.92 -6.11 -4.51
N GLN A 27 1.92 -5.75 -3.69
CA GLN A 27 1.90 -6.05 -2.26
C GLN A 27 0.69 -5.42 -1.56
N LYS A 28 0.31 -4.19 -1.94
CA LYS A 28 -0.86 -3.50 -1.39
C LYS A 28 -2.15 -4.28 -1.68
N LYS A 29 -2.31 -4.79 -2.90
CA LYS A 29 -3.50 -5.58 -3.29
C LYS A 29 -3.67 -6.80 -2.40
N GLU A 30 -2.58 -7.53 -2.15
CA GLU A 30 -2.63 -8.70 -1.27
C GLU A 30 -2.95 -8.32 0.18
N ILE A 31 -2.39 -7.21 0.68
CA ILE A 31 -2.73 -6.68 2.02
C ILE A 31 -4.21 -6.27 2.10
N ASP A 32 -4.73 -5.56 1.11
CA ASP A 32 -6.13 -5.14 1.09
C ASP A 32 -7.08 -6.34 1.06
N LYS A 33 -6.76 -7.38 0.28
CA LYS A 33 -7.54 -8.62 0.24
C LYS A 33 -7.56 -9.33 1.59
N ASN A 34 -6.41 -9.45 2.25
CA ASN A 34 -6.31 -10.07 3.57
C ASN A 34 -7.06 -9.25 4.64
N TYR A 35 -6.92 -7.93 4.59
CA TYR A 35 -7.65 -7.02 5.48
C TYR A 35 -9.18 -7.17 5.33
N GLU A 36 -9.66 -7.23 4.09
CA GLU A 36 -11.09 -7.39 3.81
C GLU A 36 -11.63 -8.74 4.30
N SER A 37 -10.87 -9.83 4.12
CA SER A 37 -11.21 -11.15 4.66
C SER A 37 -11.36 -11.11 6.18
N ILE A 38 -10.42 -10.49 6.89
CA ILE A 38 -10.46 -10.35 8.34
C ILE A 38 -11.64 -9.51 8.79
N LEU A 39 -11.93 -8.41 8.09
CA LEU A 39 -13.07 -7.56 8.39
C LEU A 39 -14.40 -8.32 8.25
N GLN A 40 -14.51 -9.19 7.24
CA GLN A 40 -15.68 -10.05 7.06
C GLN A 40 -15.81 -11.08 8.19
N GLU A 41 -14.72 -11.69 8.62
CA GLU A 41 -14.72 -12.63 9.75
C GLU A 41 -15.07 -11.93 11.07
N GLU A 42 -14.52 -10.74 11.32
CA GLU A 42 -14.83 -9.93 12.49
C GLU A 42 -16.34 -9.58 12.54
N ARG A 43 -16.93 -9.18 11.40
CA ARG A 43 -18.38 -8.94 11.28
C ARG A 43 -19.22 -10.17 11.63
N LYS A 44 -18.83 -11.35 11.12
CA LYS A 44 -19.53 -12.61 11.45
C LYS A 44 -19.48 -12.90 12.95
N LEU A 45 -18.35 -12.62 13.62
CA LEU A 45 -18.23 -12.80 15.07
C LEU A 45 -19.14 -11.83 15.84
N TYR A 46 -19.24 -10.57 15.41
CA TYR A 46 -20.20 -9.62 16.00
C TYR A 46 -21.65 -10.09 15.85
N ASP A 47 -22.03 -10.59 14.67
CA ASP A 47 -23.39 -11.10 14.43
C ASP A 47 -23.70 -12.34 15.31
N GLN A 48 -22.72 -13.22 15.48
CA GLN A 48 -22.83 -14.38 16.38
C GLN A 48 -22.98 -13.95 17.84
N LEU A 49 -22.17 -13.00 18.31
CA LEU A 49 -22.27 -12.47 19.68
C LEU A 49 -23.65 -11.87 19.95
N ARG A 50 -24.21 -11.12 19.00
CA ARG A 50 -25.53 -10.48 19.14
C ARG A 50 -26.67 -11.47 19.37
N THR A 51 -26.53 -12.70 18.89
CA THR A 51 -27.57 -13.74 19.01
C THR A 51 -27.23 -14.80 20.07
N CYS A 52 -26.04 -14.75 20.65
CA CYS A 52 -25.55 -15.74 21.60
C CYS A 52 -26.20 -15.55 22.98
N ARG A 53 -26.88 -16.60 23.46
CA ARG A 53 -27.50 -16.64 24.80
C ARG A 53 -26.74 -17.51 25.80
N ASP A 54 -25.83 -18.34 25.30
CA ASP A 54 -25.00 -19.23 26.11
C ASP A 54 -23.77 -18.46 26.60
N THR A 55 -23.61 -18.35 27.91
CA THR A 55 -22.54 -17.55 28.53
C THR A 55 -21.15 -18.10 28.24
N TYR A 56 -20.98 -19.42 28.11
CA TYR A 56 -19.68 -20.02 27.83
C TYR A 56 -19.27 -19.81 26.36
N GLN A 57 -20.21 -19.97 25.44
CA GLN A 57 -20.01 -19.65 24.02
C GLN A 57 -19.76 -18.16 23.81
N TYR A 58 -20.46 -17.31 24.55
CA TYR A 58 -20.27 -15.86 24.52
C TYR A 58 -18.82 -15.48 24.86
N SER A 59 -18.30 -15.95 26.00
CA SER A 59 -16.90 -15.67 26.39
C SER A 59 -15.89 -16.16 25.36
N ARG A 60 -16.13 -17.33 24.75
CA ARG A 60 -15.28 -17.84 23.66
C ARG A 60 -15.33 -16.96 22.40
N LEU A 61 -16.52 -16.47 22.03
CA LEU A 61 -16.69 -15.58 20.89
C LEU A 61 -16.02 -14.22 21.14
N GLU A 62 -16.09 -13.68 22.34
CA GLU A 62 -15.37 -12.44 22.72
C GLU A 62 -13.85 -12.59 22.64
N MET A 63 -13.30 -13.72 23.10
CA MET A 63 -11.86 -13.99 22.96
C MET A 63 -11.45 -14.04 21.49
N ARG A 64 -12.23 -14.73 20.65
CA ARG A 64 -11.98 -14.80 19.20
C ARG A 64 -12.08 -13.43 18.54
N LEU A 65 -13.08 -12.63 18.92
CA LEU A 65 -13.24 -11.27 18.42
C LEU A 65 -12.04 -10.40 18.79
N SER A 66 -11.56 -10.51 20.02
CA SER A 66 -10.38 -9.77 20.49
C SER A 66 -9.13 -10.11 19.69
N MET A 67 -8.90 -11.41 19.41
CA MET A 67 -7.82 -11.84 18.53
C MET A 67 -7.99 -11.29 17.11
N MET A 68 -9.21 -11.35 16.56
CA MET A 68 -9.49 -10.86 15.20
C MET A 68 -9.27 -9.35 15.08
N ALA A 69 -9.68 -8.58 16.09
CA ALA A 69 -9.48 -7.13 16.15
C ALA A 69 -7.98 -6.77 16.21
N ASN A 70 -7.17 -7.54 16.94
CA ASN A 70 -5.71 -7.36 16.94
C ASN A 70 -5.11 -7.63 15.57
N THR A 71 -5.47 -8.76 14.94
CA THR A 71 -5.02 -9.08 13.58
C THR A 71 -5.43 -7.98 12.60
N ARG A 72 -6.67 -7.47 12.67
CA ARG A 72 -7.13 -6.36 11.82
C ARG A 72 -6.24 -5.13 11.95
N ARG A 73 -5.90 -4.73 13.19
CA ARG A 73 -5.01 -3.58 13.44
C ARG A 73 -3.62 -3.79 12.86
N GLU A 74 -3.09 -5.01 12.90
CA GLU A 74 -1.79 -5.31 12.28
C GLU A 74 -1.84 -5.14 10.76
N TRP A 75 -2.91 -5.59 10.10
CA TRP A 75 -3.07 -5.40 8.65
C TRP A 75 -3.33 -3.95 8.27
N GLU A 76 -4.06 -3.21 9.11
CA GLU A 76 -4.26 -1.78 8.96
C GLU A 76 -2.92 -1.02 9.03
N ALA A 77 -2.07 -1.34 10.00
CA ALA A 77 -0.73 -0.76 10.10
C ALA A 77 0.15 -1.09 8.87
N LYS A 78 0.12 -2.34 8.38
CA LYS A 78 0.84 -2.73 7.16
C LYS A 78 0.37 -1.94 5.94
N LYS A 79 -0.95 -1.74 5.82
CA LYS A 79 -1.55 -0.95 4.74
C LYS A 79 -1.08 0.50 4.79
N GLU A 80 -1.12 1.13 5.96
CA GLU A 80 -0.65 2.50 6.15
C GLU A 80 0.85 2.66 5.86
N GLU A 81 1.67 1.65 6.20
CA GLU A 81 3.09 1.63 5.86
C GLU A 81 3.32 1.60 4.35
N ILE A 82 2.62 0.71 3.62
CA ILE A 82 2.73 0.65 2.16
C ILE A 82 2.24 1.96 1.53
N ASP A 83 1.13 2.53 2.01
CA ASP A 83 0.62 3.79 1.50
C ASP A 83 1.61 4.94 1.70
N ARG A 84 2.31 4.98 2.85
CA ARG A 84 3.39 5.94 3.09
C ARG A 84 4.55 5.74 2.11
N LYS A 85 5.00 4.50 1.89
CA LYS A 85 6.08 4.19 0.95
C LYS A 85 5.71 4.59 -0.49
N LEU A 86 4.51 4.21 -0.94
CA LEU A 86 4.01 4.57 -2.26
C LEU A 86 3.96 6.08 -2.49
N ARG A 87 3.49 6.86 -1.49
CA ARG A 87 3.52 8.33 -1.58
C ARG A 87 4.95 8.84 -1.75
N GLY A 88 5.89 8.38 -0.92
CA GLY A 88 7.29 8.78 -1.00
C GLY A 88 7.92 8.50 -2.36
N TYR A 89 7.77 7.28 -2.87
CA TYR A 89 8.33 6.90 -4.18
C TYR A 89 7.66 7.64 -5.34
N ARG A 90 6.34 7.89 -5.28
CA ARG A 90 5.63 8.68 -6.30
C ARG A 90 6.10 10.14 -6.32
N GLU A 91 6.35 10.73 -5.16
CA GLU A 91 6.91 12.08 -5.07
C GLU A 91 8.34 12.15 -5.65
N GLU A 92 9.16 11.16 -5.37
CA GLU A 92 10.51 11.04 -5.93
C GLU A 92 10.48 10.86 -7.45
N LEU A 93 9.62 9.98 -7.95
CA LEU A 93 9.38 9.79 -9.38
C LEU A 93 8.96 11.11 -10.06
N ALA A 94 8.05 11.87 -9.44
CA ALA A 94 7.62 13.16 -9.94
C ALA A 94 8.74 14.21 -9.98
N LYS A 95 9.71 14.16 -9.04
CA LYS A 95 10.91 15.03 -9.09
C LYS A 95 11.81 14.65 -10.27
N ILE A 96 12.05 13.36 -10.49
CA ILE A 96 12.86 12.88 -11.62
C ILE A 96 12.22 13.22 -12.96
N LEU A 97 10.91 13.03 -13.11
CA LEU A 97 10.18 13.38 -14.33
C LEU A 97 10.32 14.87 -14.66
N ARG A 98 10.13 15.76 -13.67
CA ARG A 98 10.34 17.21 -13.84
C ARG A 98 11.78 17.54 -14.22
N ARG A 99 12.76 16.83 -13.65
CA ARG A 99 14.17 17.03 -13.99
C ARG A 99 14.49 16.60 -15.43
N ILE A 100 13.96 15.47 -15.87
CA ILE A 100 14.06 14.99 -17.25
C ILE A 100 13.43 16.01 -18.21
N GLU A 101 12.23 16.50 -17.88
CA GLU A 101 11.53 17.50 -18.69
C GLU A 101 12.32 18.80 -18.82
N TYR A 102 12.84 19.34 -17.70
CA TYR A 102 13.67 20.54 -17.71
C TYR A 102 14.91 20.37 -18.59
N LEU A 103 15.49 19.17 -18.57
CA LEU A 103 16.67 18.90 -19.38
C LEU A 103 16.32 18.81 -20.86
N LYS A 104 15.14 18.31 -21.28
CA LYS A 104 14.80 18.16 -22.70
C LYS A 104 15.03 19.46 -23.49
N PRO A 105 15.76 19.42 -24.62
CA PRO A 105 16.00 20.62 -25.42
C PRO A 105 14.66 21.18 -25.93
N LYS A 106 14.49 22.51 -25.88
CA LYS A 106 13.25 23.24 -26.28
C LYS A 106 12.96 23.22 -27.80
N THR A 107 13.50 22.26 -28.54
CA THR A 107 13.42 22.18 -30.00
C THR A 107 12.12 21.48 -30.41
N GLN A 108 10.96 22.07 -30.11
CA GLN A 108 9.64 21.78 -30.72
C GLN A 108 8.53 22.67 -30.12
N ARG A 109 8.81 23.98 -29.94
CA ARG A 109 7.76 25.00 -29.98
C ARG A 109 8.01 25.81 -31.25
N GLY A 110 7.70 25.19 -32.38
CA GLY A 110 7.47 25.85 -33.66
C GLY A 110 5.96 25.95 -33.85
#